data_AF-A0A842XJ52-F1
#
_entry.id   AF-A0A842XJ52-F1
#
_cell.length_a   1.000
_cell.length_b   1.000
_cell.length_c   1.000
_cell.angle_alpha   90.00
_cell.angle_beta   90.00
_cell.angle_gamma   90.00
#
_symmetry.space_group_name_H-M   'P 1'
#
loop_
_entity.id
_entity.type
_entity.pdbx_description
1 polymer ?
#
loop_
_entity_poly.entity_id
_entity_poly.type
_entity_poly.pdbx_seq_one_letter_code
_entity_poly.pdbx_strand_id
1 'polypeptide(L)' 'MSARAKELAPRDIVARAIDQELKKSGDNCVFLDISFKDSQFVRSRFPGIYEKCL' A
#
# COMPACT_ATOMS: atom_id res chain seq x y z
N MET A 1 -13.93 -4.62 15.15
CA MET A 1 -12.98 -3.48 15.24
C MET A 1 -12.65 -3.01 13.83
N SER A 2 -12.87 -1.72 13.57
CA SER A 2 -12.86 -1.10 12.23
C SER A 2 -11.46 -1.10 11.58
N ALA A 3 -11.36 -1.65 10.37
CA ALA A 3 -10.11 -1.86 9.63
C ALA A 3 -9.34 -0.58 9.27
N ARG A 4 -9.95 0.60 9.40
CA ARG A 4 -9.37 1.89 8.97
C ARG A 4 -8.16 2.37 9.78
N ALA A 5 -7.95 1.85 11.00
CA ALA A 5 -6.83 2.27 11.84
C ALA A 5 -5.52 1.51 11.56
N LYS A 6 -5.56 0.39 10.82
CA LYS A 6 -4.37 -0.42 10.53
C LYS A 6 -3.50 0.17 9.41
N GLU A 7 -4.11 0.89 8.48
CA GLU A 7 -3.42 1.50 7.33
C GLU A 7 -2.73 2.84 7.68
N LEU A 8 -3.02 3.40 8.86
CA LEU A 8 -2.44 4.64 9.39
C LEU A 8 -1.46 4.38 10.55
N ALA A 9 -1.06 3.12 10.76
CA ALA A 9 -0.02 2.81 11.71
C ALA A 9 1.29 3.51 11.31
N PRO A 10 2.15 3.90 12.27
CA PRO A 10 3.48 4.41 11.99
C PRO A 10 4.21 3.53 10.98
N ARG A 11 4.96 4.16 10.08
CA ARG A 11 5.69 3.49 8.99
C ARG A 11 6.50 2.30 9.50
N ASP A 12 7.12 2.42 10.67
CA ASP A 12 7.91 1.36 11.29
C ASP A 12 7.10 0.11 11.65
N ILE A 13 5.85 0.26 12.06
CA ILE A 13 4.95 -0.86 12.38
C ILE A 13 4.51 -1.56 11.08
N VAL A 14 4.14 -0.77 10.07
CA VAL A 14 3.72 -1.30 8.76
C VAL A 14 4.89 -2.05 8.10
N ALA A 15 6.09 -1.48 8.11
CA ALA A 15 7.29 -2.11 7.54
C ALA A 15 7.62 -3.45 8.24
N ARG A 16 7.51 -3.51 9.57
CA ARG A 16 7.71 -4.76 10.32
C ARG A 16 6.64 -5.81 10.01
N ALA A 17 5.38 -5.39 9.86
CA ALA A 17 4.31 -6.30 9.47
C ALA A 17 4.55 -6.88 8.07
N ILE A 18 5.01 -6.06 7.12
CA ILE A 18 5.38 -6.49 5.77
C ILE A 18 6.55 -7.49 5.83
N ASP A 19 7.63 -7.19 6.56
CA ASP A 19 8.78 -8.10 6.69
C ASP A 19 8.38 -9.45 7.30
N GLN A 20 7.50 -9.45 8.31
CA GLN A 20 6.96 -10.68 8.90
C GLN A 20 6.12 -11.48 7.91
N GLU A 21 5.33 -10.81 7.06
CA GLU A 21 4.49 -11.49 6.07
C GLU A 21 5.36 -12.11 4.96
N LEU A 22 6.33 -11.36 4.43
CA LEU A 22 7.27 -11.87 3.41
C LEU A 22 8.07 -13.07 3.91
N LYS A 23 8.51 -13.06 5.17
CA LYS A 23 9.21 -14.20 5.78
C LYS A 23 8.32 -15.44 5.93
N LYS A 24 7.01 -15.26 6.06
CA LYS A 24 6.04 -16.36 6.22
C LYS A 24 5.57 -16.91 4.89
N SER A 25 5.24 -16.04 3.93
CA SER A 25 4.72 -16.45 2.62
C SER A 25 5.84 -16.89 1.68
N GLY A 26 7.05 -16.36 1.86
CA GLY A 26 8.17 -16.58 0.95
C GLY A 26 8.11 -15.70 -0.32
N ASP A 27 7.19 -14.73 -0.36
CA ASP A 27 7.08 -13.81 -1.48
C ASP A 27 8.21 -12.78 -1.49
N ASN A 28 8.52 -12.24 -2.68
CA ASN A 28 9.55 -11.23 -2.85
C ASN A 28 9.05 -9.81 -2.54
N CYS A 29 7.74 -9.58 -2.59
CA CYS A 29 7.14 -8.25 -2.43
C CYS A 29 5.67 -8.35 -2.02
N VAL A 30 5.18 -7.26 -1.41
CA VAL A 30 3.74 -7.03 -1.20
C VAL A 30 3.22 -6.00 -2.19
N PHE A 31 1.92 -6.07 -2.49
CA PHE A 31 1.24 -5.13 -3.37
C PHE A 31 0.45 -4.10 -2.56
N LEU A 32 0.49 -2.84 -3.02
CA LEU A 32 -0.39 -1.79 -2.54
C LEU A 32 -1.54 -1.62 -3.53
N ASP A 33 -2.75 -1.97 -3.11
CA ASP A 33 -3.94 -1.82 -3.93
C ASP A 33 -4.72 -0.56 -3.56
N ILE A 34 -4.86 0.36 -4.52
CA ILE A 34 -5.67 1.57 -4.40
C ILE A 34 -6.81 1.61 -5.43
N SER A 35 -7.11 0.48 -6.09
CA SER A 35 -8.10 0.38 -7.18
C SER A 35 -9.52 0.69 -6.74
N PHE A 36 -9.79 0.70 -5.43
CA PHE A 36 -11.05 1.16 -4.85
C PHE A 36 -11.28 2.67 -4.94
N LYS A 37 -10.27 3.45 -5.34
CA LYS A 37 -10.38 4.88 -5.61
C LYS A 37 -10.60 5.13 -7.10
N ASP A 38 -11.32 6.21 -7.40
CA ASP A 38 -11.56 6.63 -8.76
C ASP A 38 -10.24 6.93 -9.51
N SER A 39 -10.16 6.53 -10.78
CA SER A 39 -8.95 6.72 -11.59
C SER A 39 -8.57 8.20 -11.75
N GLN A 40 -9.54 9.12 -11.83
CA GLN A 40 -9.28 10.56 -11.88
C GLN A 40 -8.72 11.06 -10.56
N PHE A 41 -9.18 10.51 -9.43
CA PHE A 41 -8.65 10.84 -8.11
C PHE A 41 -7.16 10.45 -8.02
N VAL A 42 -6.78 9.26 -8.48
CA VAL A 42 -5.39 8.80 -8.45
C VAL A 42 -4.50 9.66 -9.35
N ARG A 43 -4.94 9.95 -10.58
CA ARG A 43 -4.21 10.80 -11.54
C ARG A 43 -4.02 12.23 -11.03
N SER A 44 -5.05 12.81 -10.41
CA SER A 44 -5.01 14.18 -9.88
C SER A 44 -4.17 14.29 -8.61
N ARG A 45 -4.29 13.33 -7.69
CA ARG A 45 -3.61 13.38 -6.39
C ARG A 45 -2.17 12.88 -6.44
N PHE A 46 -1.87 11.91 -7.32
CA PHE A 46 -0.57 11.24 -7.43
C PHE A 46 -0.06 11.20 -8.88
N PRO A 47 0.04 12.35 -9.58
CA PRO A 47 0.40 12.38 -11.00
C PRO A 47 1.75 11.72 -11.30
N GLY A 48 2.78 11.99 -10.50
CA GLY A 48 4.12 11.43 -10.72
C GLY A 48 4.24 9.93 -10.40
N ILE A 49 3.44 9.40 -9.47
CA ILE A 49 3.38 7.95 -9.22
C ILE A 49 2.65 7.28 -10.39
N TYR A 50 1.54 7.88 -10.83
CA TYR A 50 0.77 7.38 -11.96
C TYR A 50 1.61 7.31 -13.24
N GLU A 51 2.37 8.35 -13.55
CA GLU A 51 3.29 8.37 -14.71
C GLU A 51 4.40 7.32 -14.61
N LYS A 52 4.96 7.11 -13.41
CA LYS A 52 6.06 6.15 -13.19
C LYS A 52 5.62 4.69 -13.19
N CYS A 53 4.34 4.42 -12.91
CA CYS A 53 3.77 3.08 -12.85
C CYS A 53 3.03 2.66 -14.14
N LEU A 54 2.98 3.54 -15.15
CA LEU A 54 2.54 3.25 -16.51
C LEU A 54 3.69 2.70 -17.36
#